data_AF-A0AA50Q8G7-F1
#
_entry.id   AF-A0AA50Q8G7-F1
#
_cell.length_a   1.000
_cell.length_b   1.000
_cell.length_c   1.000
_cell.angle_alpha   90.00
_cell.angle_beta   90.00
_cell.angle_gamma   90.00
#
_symmetry.space_group_name_H-M   'P 1'
#
loop_
_entity.id
_entity.type
_entity.pdbx_description
1 polymer ?
#
loop_
_entity_poly.entity_id
_entity_poly.type
_entity_poly.pdbx_seq_one_letter_code
_entity_poly.pdbx_strand_id
1 'polypeptide(L)'
;MDTLEKLAQKNKAHQKQQSNDRFSTVAMILVLVPFLFGIAIDVGAINSSLNFNLWLYGFGALFFGLLLAAMGDLMLFSRWLKISGLIISQGWFIYFWAFQMQSWLAFVPLVPAFVLLQIQMPKIKKQAEREKNGI
;
A
#
# COMPACT_ATOMS: atom_id res chain seq x y z
N MET A 1 -12.72 7.25 -38.26
CA MET A 1 -12.44 7.29 -36.82
C MET A 1 -12.66 8.72 -36.38
N ASP A 2 -13.75 8.94 -35.65
CA ASP A 2 -14.33 10.27 -35.47
C ASP A 2 -13.52 11.06 -34.44
N THR A 3 -13.30 12.36 -34.68
CA THR A 3 -12.49 13.22 -33.77
C THR A 3 -13.07 13.25 -32.36
N LEU A 4 -14.39 13.08 -32.24
CA LEU A 4 -15.13 12.91 -31.00
C LEU A 4 -14.77 11.62 -30.25
N GLU A 5 -14.56 10.49 -30.93
CA GLU A 5 -14.12 9.24 -30.29
C GLU A 5 -12.71 9.40 -29.72
N LYS A 6 -11.81 10.07 -30.46
CA LYS A 6 -10.44 10.37 -29.99
C LYS A 6 -10.44 11.24 -28.73
N LEU A 7 -11.32 12.25 -28.68
CA LEU A 7 -11.48 13.12 -27.52
C LEU A 7 -12.11 12.39 -26.33
N ALA A 8 -13.12 11.55 -26.57
CA ALA A 8 -13.74 10.72 -25.53
C ALA A 8 -12.76 9.69 -24.95
N GLN A 9 -11.94 9.07 -25.79
CA GLN A 9 -10.91 8.12 -25.38
C GLN A 9 -9.80 8.80 -24.58
N LYS A 10 -9.38 10.01 -24.99
CA LYS A 10 -8.40 10.83 -24.26
C LYS A 10 -8.93 11.29 -22.90
N ASN A 11 -10.20 11.70 -22.81
CA ASN A 11 -10.84 12.04 -21.53
C ASN A 11 -10.97 10.84 -20.60
N LYS A 12 -11.37 9.66 -21.11
CA LYS A 12 -11.40 8.42 -20.31
C LYS A 12 -10.02 8.02 -19.80
N ALA A 13 -8.97 8.17 -20.62
CA ALA A 13 -7.59 7.92 -20.21
C ALA A 13 -7.12 8.89 -19.10
N HIS A 14 -7.41 10.18 -19.24
CA HIS A 14 -7.10 11.18 -18.21
C HIS A 14 -7.86 10.93 -16.90
N GLN A 15 -9.13 10.53 -16.96
CA GLN A 15 -9.93 10.25 -15.78
C GLN A 15 -9.46 8.98 -15.05
N LYS A 16 -9.08 7.94 -15.80
CA LYS A 16 -8.45 6.71 -15.25
C LYS A 16 -7.12 7.04 -14.57
N GLN A 17 -6.28 7.86 -15.20
CA GLN A 17 -5.00 8.28 -14.64
C GLN A 17 -5.14 9.14 -13.38
N GLN A 18 -6.06 10.12 -13.39
CA GLN A 18 -6.35 10.96 -12.22
C GLN A 18 -6.93 10.16 -11.03
N SER A 19 -7.68 9.09 -11.32
CA SER A 19 -8.17 8.17 -10.29
C SER A 19 -7.05 7.26 -9.75
N ASN A 20 -5.98 7.00 -10.49
CA ASN A 20 -4.85 6.24 -9.96
C ASN A 20 -3.98 7.11 -9.04
N ASP A 21 -3.76 8.38 -9.43
CA ASP A 21 -2.95 9.34 -8.66
C ASP A 21 -3.47 9.54 -7.23
N ARG A 22 -4.79 9.67 -7.04
CA ARG A 22 -5.35 9.88 -5.69
C ARG A 22 -5.18 8.68 -4.76
N PHE A 23 -5.15 7.45 -5.26
CA PHE A 23 -4.88 6.27 -4.42
C PHE A 23 -3.40 6.23 -4.05
N SER A 24 -2.52 6.48 -5.02
CA SER A 24 -1.07 6.55 -4.81
C SER A 24 -0.70 7.59 -3.74
N THR A 25 -1.27 8.80 -3.81
CA THR A 25 -1.04 9.84 -2.80
C THR A 25 -1.50 9.43 -1.41
N VAL A 26 -2.71 8.87 -1.28
CA VAL A 26 -3.23 8.42 0.03
C VAL A 26 -2.41 7.27 0.60
N ALA A 27 -2.01 6.32 -0.24
CA ALA A 27 -1.14 5.22 0.16
C ALA A 27 0.22 5.73 0.65
N MET A 28 0.82 6.69 -0.07
CA MET A 28 2.11 7.29 0.31
C MET A 28 2.03 8.04 1.64
N ILE A 29 0.95 8.77 1.90
CA ILE A 29 0.70 9.42 3.20
C ILE A 29 0.56 8.37 4.30
N LEU A 30 -0.18 7.28 4.04
CA LEU A 30 -0.31 6.19 5.01
C LEU A 30 1.06 5.58 5.33
N VAL A 31 1.93 5.34 4.34
CA VAL A 31 3.28 4.78 4.57
C VAL A 31 4.11 5.62 5.54
N LEU A 32 3.83 6.92 5.69
CA LEU A 32 4.49 7.79 6.66
C LEU A 32 3.92 7.69 8.09
N VAL A 33 2.73 7.11 8.28
CA VAL A 33 2.10 6.99 9.61
C VAL A 33 2.94 6.20 10.60
N PRO A 34 3.50 5.02 10.26
CA PRO A 34 4.37 4.29 11.17
C PRO A 34 5.60 5.11 11.59
N PHE A 35 6.15 5.96 10.71
CA PHE A 35 7.29 6.85 11.04
C PHE A 35 6.96 7.86 12.14
N LEU A 36 5.78 8.49 12.06
CA LEU A 36 5.33 9.42 13.09
C LEU A 36 5.22 8.73 14.45
N PHE A 37 4.73 7.48 14.47
CA PHE A 37 4.71 6.66 15.68
C PHE A 37 6.12 6.34 16.19
N GLY A 38 7.06 6.03 15.30
CA GLY A 38 8.44 5.76 15.67
C GLY A 38 9.09 6.98 16.35
N ILE A 39 8.91 8.16 15.79
CA ILE A 39 9.42 9.43 16.38
C ILE A 39 8.73 9.72 17.72
N ALA A 40 7.41 9.54 17.80
CA ALA A 40 6.66 9.77 19.04
C ALA A 40 7.11 8.84 20.18
N ILE A 41 7.50 7.60 19.84
CA ILE A 41 8.09 6.66 20.79
C ILE A 41 9.50 7.09 21.20
N ASP A 42 10.34 7.47 20.24
CA ASP A 42 11.74 7.85 20.47
C ASP A 42 11.87 9.11 21.35
N VAL A 43 10.99 10.09 21.15
CA VAL A 43 10.92 11.31 21.97
C VAL A 43 10.27 11.06 23.35
N GLY A 44 9.81 9.83 23.61
CA GLY A 44 9.20 9.45 24.90
C GLY A 44 7.76 9.93 25.09
N ALA A 45 7.08 10.39 24.03
CA ALA A 45 5.67 10.75 24.09
C ALA A 45 4.75 9.51 24.19
N ILE A 46 5.24 8.36 23.73
CA ILE A 46 4.54 7.06 23.79
C ILE A 46 5.47 6.04 24.45
N ASN A 47 5.00 5.36 25.49
CA ASN A 47 5.75 4.27 26.11
C ASN A 47 5.88 3.10 25.14
N SER A 48 7.10 2.60 24.96
CA SER A 48 7.40 1.41 24.16
C SER A 48 8.15 0.36 24.97
N SER A 49 8.45 -0.76 24.31
CA SER A 49 9.31 -1.79 24.85
C SER A 49 10.72 -1.27 25.18
N LEU A 50 11.34 -1.82 26.22
CA LEU A 50 12.64 -1.46 26.80
C LEU A 50 13.85 -1.37 25.83
N ASN A 51 13.73 -1.82 24.58
CA ASN A 51 14.81 -1.85 23.58
C ASN A 51 14.40 -1.27 22.21
N PHE A 52 13.49 -0.30 22.18
CA PHE A 52 13.07 0.31 20.91
C PHE A 52 14.24 0.99 20.18
N ASN A 53 14.43 0.65 18.91
CA ASN A 53 15.43 1.27 18.05
C ASN A 53 14.72 1.95 16.87
N LEU A 54 14.75 3.29 16.87
CA LEU A 54 14.09 4.11 15.85
C LEU A 54 14.54 3.78 14.43
N TRP A 55 15.85 3.57 14.22
CA TRP A 55 16.40 3.28 12.90
C TRP A 55 15.91 1.94 12.38
N LEU A 56 15.98 0.89 13.21
CA LEU A 56 15.54 -0.45 12.84
C LEU A 56 14.02 -0.47 12.55
N TYR A 57 13.24 0.20 13.39
CA TYR A 57 11.81 0.34 13.20
C TYR A 57 11.47 1.15 11.94
N GLY A 58 12.17 2.25 11.68
CA GLY A 58 12.01 3.08 10.49
C GLY A 58 12.31 2.32 9.20
N PHE A 59 13.40 1.54 9.17
CA PHE A 59 13.71 0.66 8.03
C PHE A 59 12.62 -0.39 7.82
N GLY A 60 12.16 -1.04 8.89
CA GLY A 60 11.06 -2.01 8.81
C GLY A 60 9.76 -1.38 8.31
N ALA A 61 9.44 -0.16 8.78
CA ALA A 61 8.27 0.60 8.37
C ALA A 61 8.32 1.00 6.89
N LEU A 62 9.46 1.45 6.37
CA LEU A 62 9.63 1.73 4.94
C LEU A 62 9.41 0.47 4.13
N PHE A 63 10.11 -0.61 4.49
CA PHE A 63 10.06 -1.84 3.73
C PHE A 63 8.64 -2.39 3.68
N PHE A 64 7.98 -2.50 4.84
CA PHE A 64 6.60 -2.94 4.95
C PHE A 64 5.64 -2.02 4.19
N GLY A 65 5.72 -0.71 4.42
CA GLY A 65 4.82 0.26 3.82
C GLY A 65 4.93 0.32 2.30
N LEU A 66 6.15 0.35 1.76
CA LEU A 66 6.39 0.37 0.31
C LEU A 66 5.92 -0.93 -0.37
N LEU A 67 6.26 -2.09 0.19
CA LEU A 67 5.82 -3.38 -0.35
C LEU A 67 4.30 -3.47 -0.32
N LEU A 68 3.67 -3.12 0.79
CA LEU A 68 2.23 -3.20 0.93
C LEU A 68 1.50 -2.19 0.01
N ALA A 69 2.03 -0.97 -0.14
CA ALA A 69 1.49 0.01 -1.06
C ALA A 69 1.62 -0.45 -2.52
N ALA A 70 2.78 -1.00 -2.91
CA ALA A 70 3.00 -1.54 -4.25
C ALA A 70 2.07 -2.71 -4.56
N MET A 71 1.93 -3.66 -3.62
CA MET A 71 0.99 -4.77 -3.76
C MET A 71 -0.46 -4.28 -3.83
N GLY A 72 -0.84 -3.32 -2.99
CA GLY A 72 -2.16 -2.70 -3.00
C GLY A 72 -2.48 -1.99 -4.31
N ASP A 73 -1.51 -1.30 -4.92
CA ASP A 73 -1.69 -0.65 -6.21
C ASP A 73 -1.96 -1.66 -7.33
N LEU A 74 -1.19 -2.75 -7.36
CA LEU A 74 -1.33 -3.86 -8.31
C LEU A 74 -2.65 -4.64 -8.16
N MET A 75 -3.21 -4.74 -6.96
CA MET A 75 -4.45 -5.49 -6.72
C MET A 75 -5.64 -4.88 -7.45
N LEU A 76 -6.54 -5.72 -7.94
CA LEU A 76 -7.78 -5.32 -8.64
C LEU A 76 -8.94 -5.00 -7.66
N PHE A 77 -8.65 -4.79 -6.37
CA PHE A 77 -9.66 -4.50 -5.35
C PHE A 77 -10.25 -3.09 -5.48
N SER A 78 -11.45 -2.90 -4.91
CA SER A 78 -12.03 -1.57 -4.77
C SER A 78 -11.14 -0.68 -3.90
N ARG A 79 -11.09 0.62 -4.21
CA ARG A 79 -10.25 1.58 -3.49
C ARG A 79 -10.46 1.53 -1.96
N TRP A 80 -11.71 1.37 -1.53
CA TRP A 80 -12.04 1.30 -0.11
C TRP A 80 -11.45 0.06 0.58
N LEU A 81 -11.49 -1.11 -0.09
CA LEU A 81 -10.87 -2.33 0.42
C LEU A 81 -9.34 -2.21 0.50
N LYS A 82 -8.72 -1.55 -0.48
CA LYS A 82 -7.27 -1.28 -0.45
C LYS A 82 -6.89 -0.41 0.73
N ILE A 83 -7.63 0.69 0.95
CA ILE A 83 -7.38 1.63 2.05
C ILE A 83 -7.63 0.96 3.40
N SER A 84 -8.75 0.26 3.58
CA SER A 84 -9.03 -0.43 4.85
C SER A 84 -7.98 -1.51 5.16
N GLY A 85 -7.58 -2.29 4.16
CA GLY A 85 -6.50 -3.27 4.28
C GLY A 85 -5.17 -2.63 4.67
N LEU A 86 -4.82 -1.48 4.07
CA LEU A 86 -3.64 -0.71 4.43
C LEU A 86 -3.69 -0.22 5.89
N ILE A 87 -4.80 0.37 6.32
CA ILE A 87 -4.96 0.88 7.70
C ILE A 87 -4.83 -0.27 8.71
N ILE A 88 -5.53 -1.39 8.49
CA ILE A 88 -5.48 -2.55 9.38
C ILE A 88 -4.06 -3.11 9.45
N SER A 89 -3.41 -3.26 8.31
CA SER A 89 -2.04 -3.81 8.23
C SER A 89 -1.02 -2.90 8.90
N GLN A 90 -1.16 -1.58 8.78
CA GLN A 90 -0.31 -0.63 9.47
C GLN A 90 -0.53 -0.63 10.98
N GLY A 91 -1.79 -0.66 11.44
CA GLY A 91 -2.10 -0.80 12.87
C GLY A 91 -1.51 -2.09 13.44
N TRP A 92 -1.60 -3.19 12.69
CA TRP A 92 -1.00 -4.47 13.05
C TRP A 92 0.52 -4.37 13.18
N PHE A 93 1.19 -3.78 12.18
CA PHE A 93 2.63 -3.58 12.19
C PHE A 93 3.08 -2.74 13.40
N ILE A 94 2.43 -1.60 13.63
CA ILE A 94 2.75 -0.70 14.74
C ILE A 94 2.57 -1.44 16.08
N TYR A 95 1.46 -2.16 16.26
CA TYR A 95 1.19 -2.90 17.49
C TYR A 95 2.25 -3.97 17.79
N PHE A 96 2.49 -4.88 16.84
CA PHE A 96 3.39 -6.02 17.06
C PHE A 96 4.86 -5.62 17.08
N TRP A 97 5.26 -4.63 16.29
CA TRP A 97 6.65 -4.19 16.27
C TRP A 97 6.97 -3.24 17.42
N ALA A 98 6.18 -2.18 17.58
CA ALA A 98 6.53 -1.09 18.48
C ALA A 98 6.24 -1.41 19.95
N PHE A 99 5.21 -2.21 20.24
CA PHE A 99 4.81 -2.54 21.61
C PHE A 99 5.21 -3.96 22.04
N GLN A 100 5.16 -4.93 21.13
CA GLN A 100 5.44 -6.35 21.48
C GLN A 100 6.84 -6.83 21.06
N MET A 101 7.65 -6.00 20.38
CA MET A 101 8.96 -6.36 19.78
C MET A 101 8.95 -7.65 18.93
N GLN A 102 7.79 -8.04 18.40
CA GLN A 102 7.62 -9.31 17.73
C GLN A 102 7.66 -9.10 16.21
N SER A 103 8.87 -8.89 15.69
CA SER A 103 9.12 -8.53 14.29
C SER A 103 8.53 -9.53 13.29
N TRP A 104 8.55 -10.83 13.63
CA TRP A 104 7.95 -11.87 12.79
C TRP A 104 6.44 -11.65 12.59
N LEU A 105 5.71 -11.38 13.68
CA LEU A 105 4.26 -11.19 13.66
C LEU A 105 3.87 -9.88 12.99
N ALA A 106 4.69 -8.85 13.11
CA ALA A 106 4.42 -7.55 12.49
C ALA A 106 4.38 -7.61 10.95
N PHE A 107 5.13 -8.53 10.32
CA PHE A 107 5.14 -8.71 8.86
C PHE A 107 4.08 -9.68 8.33
N VAL A 108 3.34 -10.38 9.20
CA VAL A 108 2.33 -11.37 8.80
C VAL A 108 1.35 -10.82 7.75
N PRO A 109 0.85 -9.57 7.82
CA PRO A 109 -0.07 -9.03 6.82
C PRO A 109 0.48 -8.99 5.38
N LEU A 110 1.81 -9.03 5.18
CA LEU A 110 2.40 -9.10 3.84
C LEU A 110 2.13 -10.44 3.15
N VAL A 111 2.08 -11.54 3.91
CA VAL A 111 1.86 -12.89 3.36
C VAL A 111 0.50 -13.02 2.66
N PRO A 112 -0.65 -12.72 3.31
CA PRO A 112 -1.94 -12.78 2.63
C PRO A 112 -2.03 -11.75 1.51
N ALA A 113 -1.43 -10.57 1.64
CA ALA A 113 -1.37 -9.61 0.55
C ALA A 113 -0.63 -10.18 -0.68
N PHE A 114 0.52 -10.82 -0.47
CA PHE A 114 1.28 -11.47 -1.53
C PHE A 114 0.52 -12.63 -2.18
N VAL A 115 -0.12 -13.49 -1.38
CA VAL A 115 -0.93 -14.62 -1.88
C VAL A 115 -2.09 -14.12 -2.73
N LEU A 116 -2.81 -13.09 -2.27
CA LEU A 116 -3.91 -12.49 -3.03
C LEU A 116 -3.41 -11.89 -4.35
N LEU A 117 -2.25 -11.24 -4.34
CA LEU A 117 -1.64 -10.70 -5.55
C LEU A 117 -1.24 -11.81 -6.52
N GLN A 118 -0.66 -12.92 -6.05
CA GLN A 118 -0.32 -14.08 -6.89
C GLN A 118 -1.56 -14.67 -7.57
N ILE A 119 -2.68 -14.78 -6.84
CA ILE A 119 -3.97 -15.23 -7.40
C ILE A 119 -4.49 -14.25 -8.46
N GLN A 120 -4.24 -12.95 -8.30
CA GLN A 120 -4.72 -11.91 -9.21
C GLN A 120 -3.79 -11.65 -10.40
N MET A 121 -2.49 -11.97 -10.31
CA MET A 121 -1.52 -11.83 -11.40
C MET A 121 -2.00 -12.34 -12.76
N PRO A 122 -2.59 -13.55 -12.90
CA PRO A 122 -3.06 -14.01 -14.21
C PRO A 122 -4.19 -13.14 -14.79
N LYS A 123 -5.02 -12.53 -13.94
CA LYS A 123 -6.06 -11.57 -14.37
C LYS A 123 -5.43 -10.24 -14.77
N ILE A 124 -4.45 -9.76 -14.00
CA ILE A 124 -3.71 -8.52 -14.29
C ILE A 124 -2.97 -8.64 -15.62
N LYS A 125 -2.29 -9.76 -15.88
CA LYS A 125 -1.60 -10.02 -17.16
C LYS A 125 -2.58 -10.02 -18.35
N LYS A 126 -3.71 -10.71 -18.23
CA LYS A 126 -4.75 -10.73 -19.27
C LYS A 126 -5.36 -9.34 -19.53
N GLN A 127 -5.53 -8.53 -18.49
CA GLN A 127 -6.04 -7.17 -18.62
C GLN A 127 -4.99 -6.24 -19.27
N ALA A 128 -3.72 -6.37 -18.89
CA ALA A 128 -2.62 -5.62 -19.51
C ALA A 128 -2.45 -5.98 -20.99
N GLU A 129 -2.61 -7.26 -21.37
CA GLU A 129 -2.60 -7.70 -22.76
C GLU A 129 -3.79 -7.15 -23.56
N ARG A 130 -5.00 -7.11 -22.99
CA ARG A 130 -6.17 -6.49 -23.65
C ARG A 130 -5.99 -4.98 -23.87
N GLU A 131 -5.48 -4.27 -22.86
CA GLU A 131 -5.18 -2.84 -22.97
C GLU A 131 -4.09 -2.56 -24.02
N LYS A 132 -3.06 -3.42 -24.11
CA LYS A 132 -2.03 -3.33 -25.17
C LYS A 132 -2.58 -3.64 -26.56
N ASN A 133 -3.58 -4.52 -26.65
CA ASN A 133 -4.22 -4.92 -27.91
C ASN A 133 -5.40 -4.02 -28.31
N GLY A 134 -5.72 -2.98 -27.54
CA GLY A 134 -6.74 -1.98 -27.88
C GLY A 134 -8.19 -2.48 -27.86
N ILE A 135 -8.48 -3.56 -27.10
CA ILE A 135 -9.83 -4.12 -26.91
C ILE A 135 -10.42 -3.64 -25.58
#